data_AF-A0AA45HJT5-F1
#
_entry.id   AF-A0AA45HJT5-F1
#
_cell.length_a   1.000
_cell.length_b   1.000
_cell.length_c   1.000
_cell.angle_alpha   90.00
_cell.angle_beta   90.00
_cell.angle_gamma   90.00
#
_symmetry.space_group_name_H-M   'P 1'
#
loop_
_entity.id
_entity.type
_entity.pdbx_description
1 polymer ?
#
loop_
_entity_poly.entity_id
_entity_poly.type
_entity_poly.pdbx_seq_one_letter_code
_entity_poly.pdbx_strand_id
1 'polypeptide(L)'
;MKLILNLIILICVGILSILTIKYNNEISKINARKELEIKKALKLIEEIEGIQNLDLDSFLSRYEVKDKIVTSEATLYIFEYKGYELIYEEEH
;
A
#
# COMPACT_ATOMS: atom_id res chain seq x y z
N MET A 1 -22.02 -51.20 14.48
CA MET A 1 -20.62 -50.69 14.38
C MET A 1 -20.38 -49.79 13.16
N LYS A 2 -20.62 -50.26 11.92
CA LYS A 2 -20.42 -49.44 10.69
C LYS A 2 -21.21 -48.12 10.68
N LEU A 3 -22.45 -48.14 11.20
CA LEU A 3 -23.34 -46.98 11.20
C LEU A 3 -22.89 -45.86 12.16
N ILE A 4 -22.37 -46.24 13.34
CA ILE A 4 -21.82 -45.30 14.33
C ILE A 4 -20.53 -44.68 13.80
N LEU A 5 -19.66 -45.48 13.16
CA LEU A 5 -18.43 -45.00 12.54
C LEU A 5 -18.72 -44.00 11.41
N ASN A 6 -19.69 -44.31 10.54
CA ASN A 6 -20.11 -43.40 9.47
C ASN A 6 -20.68 -42.08 10.02
N LEU A 7 -21.43 -42.13 11.13
CA LEU A 7 -21.95 -40.94 11.79
C LEU A 7 -20.83 -40.05 12.33
N ILE A 8 -19.82 -40.64 12.98
CA ILE A 8 -18.65 -39.91 13.48
C ILE A 8 -17.89 -39.26 12.32
N ILE A 9 -17.67 -39.99 11.22
CA ILE A 9 -17.02 -39.44 10.02
C ILE A 9 -17.82 -38.26 9.45
N LEU A 10 -19.15 -38.35 9.38
CA LEU A 10 -20.01 -37.28 8.89
C LEU A 10 -19.90 -36.01 9.75
N ILE A 11 -19.87 -36.17 11.08
CA ILE A 11 -19.69 -35.06 12.02
C ILE A 11 -18.31 -34.41 11.82
N CYS A 12 -17.25 -35.21 11.71
CA CYS A 12 -15.90 -34.71 11.45
C CYS A 12 -15.82 -33.94 10.13
N VAL A 13 -16.43 -34.46 9.05
CA VAL A 13 -16.50 -33.77 7.75
C VAL A 13 -17.25 -32.45 7.89
N GLY A 14 -18.39 -32.42 8.57
CA GLY A 14 -19.15 -31.19 8.81
C GLY A 14 -18.35 -30.12 9.54
N ILE A 15 -17.62 -30.52 10.58
CA ILE A 15 -16.73 -29.61 11.33
C ILE A 15 -15.62 -29.07 10.42
N LEU A 16 -14.96 -29.93 9.64
CA LEU A 16 -13.90 -29.52 8.72
C LEU A 16 -14.43 -28.58 7.63
N SER A 17 -15.63 -28.81 7.11
CA SER A 17 -16.27 -27.92 6.14
C SER A 17 -16.52 -26.53 6.71
N ILE A 18 -17.04 -26.44 7.94
CA ILE A 18 -17.28 -25.15 8.62
C ILE A 18 -15.95 -24.41 8.84
N LEU A 19 -14.93 -25.12 9.32
CA LEU A 19 -13.60 -24.55 9.51
C LEU A 19 -13.00 -24.04 8.19
N THR A 20 -13.16 -24.80 7.10
CA THR A 20 -12.67 -24.43 5.78
C THR A 20 -13.30 -23.13 5.30
N ILE A 21 -14.62 -23.00 5.42
CA ILE A 21 -15.35 -21.78 5.05
C ILE A 21 -14.87 -20.59 5.90
N LYS A 22 -14.71 -20.79 7.21
CA LYS A 22 -14.23 -19.73 8.12
C LYS A 22 -12.84 -19.23 7.70
N TYR A 23 -11.89 -20.13 7.50
CA TYR A 23 -10.52 -19.75 7.13
C TYR A 23 -10.45 -19.13 5.75
N ASN A 24 -11.19 -19.63 4.75
CA ASN A 24 -11.25 -19.01 3.44
C ASN A 24 -11.77 -17.56 3.51
N ASN A 25 -12.79 -17.31 4.34
CA ASN A 25 -13.31 -15.96 4.56
C ASN A 25 -12.28 -15.05 5.24
N GLU A 26 -11.54 -15.56 6.23
CA GLU A 26 -10.47 -14.79 6.88
C GLU A 26 -9.32 -14.48 5.92
N ILE A 27 -8.89 -15.45 5.10
CA ILE A 27 -7.87 -15.27 4.07
C ILE A 27 -8.32 -14.22 3.05
N SER A 28 -9.56 -14.30 2.57
CA SER A 28 -10.12 -13.32 1.64
C SER A 28 -10.11 -11.91 2.22
N LYS A 29 -10.50 -11.75 3.50
CA LYS A 29 -10.44 -10.45 4.20
C LYS A 29 -9.01 -9.92 4.32
N ILE A 30 -8.04 -10.77 4.62
CA ILE A 30 -6.62 -10.38 4.70
C ILE A 30 -6.13 -9.92 3.34
N ASN A 31 -6.43 -10.68 2.28
CA ASN A 31 -6.01 -10.34 0.93
C ASN A 31 -6.63 -9.02 0.46
N ALA A 32 -7.93 -8.79 0.73
CA ALA A 32 -8.59 -7.53 0.41
C ALA A 32 -7.95 -6.33 1.14
N ARG A 33 -7.54 -6.49 2.41
CA ARG A 33 -6.81 -5.42 3.13
C ARG A 33 -5.44 -5.16 2.50
N LYS A 34 -4.68 -6.22 2.21
CA LYS A 34 -3.36 -6.10 1.57
C LYS A 34 -3.47 -5.41 0.21
N GLU A 35 -4.44 -5.81 -0.61
CA GLU A 35 -4.68 -5.21 -1.92
C GLU A 35 -5.03 -3.71 -1.81
N LEU A 36 -5.86 -3.35 -0.82
CA LEU A 36 -6.17 -1.95 -0.54
C LEU A 36 -4.92 -1.15 -0.13
N GLU A 37 -4.07 -1.72 0.72
CA GLU A 37 -2.82 -1.08 1.14
C GLU A 37 -1.84 -0.91 -0.02
N ILE A 38 -1.68 -1.94 -0.86
CA ILE A 38 -0.88 -1.86 -2.10
C ILE A 38 -1.42 -0.76 -3.01
N LYS A 39 -2.74 -0.71 -3.22
CA LYS A 39 -3.36 0.32 -4.06
C LYS A 39 -3.13 1.73 -3.52
N LYS A 40 -3.16 1.91 -2.19
CA LYS A 40 -2.85 3.19 -1.55
C LYS A 40 -1.39 3.57 -1.76
N ALA A 41 -0.47 2.63 -1.61
CA ALA A 41 0.96 2.85 -1.84
C ALA A 41 1.24 3.23 -3.30
N LEU A 42 0.65 2.50 -4.26
CA LEU A 42 0.77 2.80 -5.68
C LEU A 42 0.24 4.20 -6.02
N LYS A 43 -0.91 4.58 -5.45
CA LYS A 43 -1.45 5.93 -5.63
C LYS A 43 -0.50 7.01 -5.09
N LEU A 44 0.13 6.77 -3.94
CA LEU A 44 1.10 7.70 -3.38
C LEU A 44 2.32 7.85 -4.29
N ILE A 45 2.83 6.74 -4.83
CA ILE A 45 3.94 6.75 -5.80
C ILE A 45 3.55 7.56 -7.04
N GLU A 46 2.38 7.31 -7.62
CA GLU A 46 1.89 8.02 -8.80
C GLU A 46 1.73 9.53 -8.54
N GLU A 47 1.25 9.91 -7.35
CA GLU A 47 1.19 11.31 -6.93
C GLU A 47 2.60 11.93 -6.81
N ILE A 48 3.57 11.22 -6.23
CA ILE A 48 4.96 11.70 -6.08
C ILE A 48 5.64 11.83 -7.44
N GLU A 49 5.52 10.84 -8.32
CA GLU A 49 6.02 10.91 -9.69
C GLU A 49 5.41 12.09 -10.44
N GLY A 50 4.11 12.35 -10.25
CA GLY A 50 3.44 13.53 -10.77
C GLY A 50 4.04 14.85 -10.27
N ILE A 51 4.53 14.89 -9.03
CA ILE A 51 5.22 16.06 -8.46
C ILE A 51 6.62 16.22 -9.06
N GLN A 52 7.39 15.14 -9.19
CA GLN A 52 8.72 15.17 -9.80
C GLN A 52 8.69 15.60 -11.27
N ASN A 53 7.60 15.31 -11.97
CA ASN A 53 7.43 15.72 -13.37
C ASN A 53 6.96 17.17 -13.55
N LEU A 54 6.70 17.93 -12.47
CA LEU A 54 6.42 19.35 -12.58
C LEU A 54 7.69 20.11 -12.96
N ASP A 55 7.55 21.19 -13.73
CA ASP A 55 8.61 22.19 -13.86
C ASP A 55 8.83 22.91 -12.52
N LEU A 56 10.02 23.46 -12.32
CA LEU A 56 10.41 24.11 -11.07
C LEU A 56 9.44 25.22 -10.65
N ASP A 57 8.97 26.06 -11.58
CA ASP A 57 8.04 27.15 -11.27
C ASP A 57 6.68 26.61 -10.80
N SER A 58 6.19 25.56 -11.46
CA SER A 58 4.98 24.84 -11.05
C SER A 58 5.15 24.13 -9.70
N PHE A 59 6.32 23.58 -9.40
CA PHE A 59 6.62 22.97 -8.11
C PHE A 59 6.63 24.02 -6.99
N LEU A 60 7.43 25.08 -7.14
CA LEU A 60 7.59 26.14 -6.15
C LEU A 60 6.31 26.96 -5.91
N SER A 61 5.41 27.02 -6.90
CA SER A 61 4.10 27.67 -6.73
C SER A 61 3.07 26.83 -5.97
N ARG A 62 3.26 25.50 -5.91
CA ARG A 62 2.29 24.56 -5.31
C ARG A 62 2.74 23.99 -3.98
N TYR A 63 4.04 23.91 -3.75
CA TYR A 63 4.61 23.24 -2.57
C TYR A 63 5.52 24.18 -1.79
N GLU A 64 5.36 24.16 -0.47
CA GLU A 64 6.21 24.91 0.44
C GLU A 64 7.51 24.13 0.69
N VAL A 65 8.62 24.74 0.29
CA VAL A 65 9.96 24.21 0.51
C VAL A 65 10.39 24.52 1.94
N LYS A 66 10.74 23.48 2.70
CA LYS A 66 11.28 23.60 4.07
C LYS A 66 12.76 23.91 4.07
N ASP A 67 13.51 23.25 3.18
CA ASP A 67 14.96 23.40 3.08
C ASP A 67 15.43 23.14 1.65
N LYS A 68 16.63 23.62 1.30
CA LYS A 68 17.24 23.39 0.00
C LYS A 68 18.73 23.07 0.13
N ILE A 69 19.17 22.08 -0.63
CA ILE A 69 20.57 21.67 -0.73
C ILE A 69 21.01 21.91 -2.17
N VAL A 70 21.98 22.79 -2.35
CA VAL A 70 22.56 23.07 -3.66
C VAL A 70 23.85 22.28 -3.79
N THR A 71 23.91 21.39 -4.77
CA THR A 71 25.12 20.64 -5.12
C THR A 71 25.68 21.15 -6.45
N SER A 72 26.82 20.62 -6.90
CA SER A 72 27.37 20.95 -8.22
C SER A 72 26.55 20.39 -9.38
N GLU A 73 25.72 19.37 -9.13
CA GLU A 73 25.00 18.61 -10.16
C GLU A 73 23.50 18.93 -10.17
N ALA A 74 22.92 19.17 -9.00
CA ALA A 74 21.49 19.44 -8.85
C ALA A 74 21.18 20.32 -7.63
N THR A 75 20.00 20.94 -7.66
CA THR A 75 19.38 21.55 -6.48
C THR A 75 18.28 20.65 -5.95
N LEU A 76 18.42 20.22 -4.70
CA LEU A 76 17.47 19.39 -3.99
C LEU A 76 16.58 20.28 -3.10
N TYR A 77 15.26 20.22 -3.30
CA TYR A 77 14.26 20.93 -2.52
C TYR A 77 13.56 19.95 -1.59
N ILE A 78 13.67 20.16 -0.29
CA ILE A 78 13.01 19.34 0.73
C ILE A 78 11.64 19.95 1.03
N PHE A 79 10.58 19.15 0.91
CA PHE A 79 9.20 19.60 1.12
C PHE A 79 8.39 18.53 1.87
N GLU A 80 7.25 18.93 2.44
CA GLU A 80 6.33 18.00 3.09
C GLU A 80 5.10 17.73 2.22
N TYR A 81 4.79 16.45 2.02
CA TYR A 81 3.58 16.01 1.33
C TYR A 81 2.87 14.93 2.13
N LYS A 82 1.64 15.22 2.57
CA LYS A 82 0.79 14.28 3.34
C LYS A 82 1.50 13.68 4.58
N GLY A 83 2.32 14.48 5.26
CA GLY A 83 3.06 14.05 6.45
C GLY A 83 4.39 13.32 6.16
N TYR A 84 4.77 13.17 4.89
CA TYR A 84 6.06 12.63 4.48
C TYR A 84 6.98 13.76 4.03
N GLU A 85 8.24 13.70 4.46
CA GLU A 85 9.29 14.57 3.95
C GLU A 85 9.85 13.97 2.66
N LEU A 86 9.79 14.73 1.58
CA LEU A 86 10.17 14.32 0.23
C LEU A 86 11.18 15.31 -0.35
N ILE A 87 11.87 14.87 -1.40
CA ILE A 87 12.88 15.65 -2.12
C ILE A 87 12.42 15.81 -3.55
N TYR A 88 12.43 17.04 -4.05
CA TYR A 88 12.30 17.37 -5.46
C TYR A 88 13.70 17.75 -5.99
N GLU A 89 14.09 17.18 -7.13
CA GLU A 89 15.42 17.36 -7.71
C GLU A 89 15.34 18.17 -9.00
N GLU A 90 16.05 19.29 -9.05
CA GLU A 90 16.25 20.08 -10.27
C GLU A 90 17.69 19.91 -10.76
N GLU A 91 17.88 19.22 -11.89
CA GLU A 91 19.17 19.08 -12.56
C GLU A 91 19.61 20.41 -13.20
N HIS A 92 20.92 20.70 -13.17
CA HIS A 92 21.51 21.91 -13.76
C HIS A 92 21.71 21.87 -15.29
#